data_AF-A0A5T9X6G8-F1
#
_entry.id   AF-A0A5T9X6G8-F1
#
_cell.length_a   1.000
_cell.length_b   1.000
_cell.length_c   1.000
_cell.angle_alpha   90.00
_cell.angle_beta   90.00
_cell.angle_gamma   90.00
#
_symmetry.space_group_name_H-M   'P 1'
#
loop_
_entity.id
_entity.type
_entity.pdbx_description
1 polymer ?
#
loop_
_entity_poly.entity_id
_entity_poly.type
_entity_poly.pdbx_seq_one_letter_code
_entity_poly.pdbx_strand_id
1 'polypeptide(L)' 'MDSKKMWRSNYAPPLLCILWRLGIRLPPLPFMPFWQVTVLTGGLWGISWGCAMWFIYWWRRKVNRLPPWDDV' A
#
# COMPACT_ATOMS: atom_id res chain seq x y z
N MET A 1 -24.96 -7.69 6.23
CA MET A 1 -24.56 -6.26 6.37
C MET A 1 -25.77 -5.35 6.59
N ASP A 2 -26.99 -5.89 6.50
CA ASP A 2 -28.26 -5.18 6.75
C ASP A 2 -28.47 -4.73 8.21
N SER A 3 -27.71 -5.27 9.17
CA SER A 3 -27.74 -4.83 10.57
C SER A 3 -26.97 -3.53 10.83
N LYS A 4 -26.06 -3.13 9.92
CA LYS A 4 -25.28 -1.88 10.03
C LYS A 4 -25.84 -0.90 9.02
N LYS A 5 -26.63 0.07 9.49
CA LYS A 5 -27.31 1.12 8.71
C LYS A 5 -26.31 1.96 7.88
N MET A 6 -25.81 1.41 6.78
CA MET A 6 -24.79 2.02 5.92
C MET A 6 -25.24 2.02 4.46
N TRP A 7 -25.12 3.18 3.82
CA TRP A 7 -25.59 3.39 2.45
C TRP A 7 -24.74 2.62 1.44
N ARG A 8 -25.37 2.12 0.37
CA ARG A 8 -24.77 1.21 -0.64
C ARG A 8 -23.55 1.77 -1.35
N SER A 9 -23.58 3.06 -1.59
CA SER A 9 -22.49 3.83 -2.16
C SER A 9 -21.23 3.85 -1.27
N ASN A 10 -21.39 3.68 0.04
CA ASN A 10 -20.32 3.78 1.04
C ASN A 10 -19.57 2.45 1.27
N TYR A 11 -20.17 1.31 0.91
CA TYR A 11 -19.55 -0.01 1.10
C TYR A 11 -19.05 -0.68 -0.19
N ALA A 12 -19.45 -0.19 -1.37
CA ALA A 12 -19.02 -0.74 -2.66
C ALA A 12 -18.41 0.35 -3.58
N PRO A 13 -17.28 0.96 -3.18
CA PRO A 13 -16.56 1.86 -4.07
C PRO A 13 -16.10 1.08 -5.34
N PRO A 14 -16.05 1.72 -6.52
CA PRO A 14 -15.82 1.04 -7.80
C PRO A 14 -14.53 0.22 -7.83
N LEU A 15 -13.50 0.65 -7.09
CA LEU A 15 -12.25 -0.09 -6.91
C LEU A 15 -12.45 -1.46 -6.26
N LEU A 16 -13.35 -1.55 -5.26
CA LEU A 16 -13.68 -2.80 -4.57
C LEU A 16 -14.43 -3.76 -5.49
N CYS A 17 -15.32 -3.24 -6.34
CA CYS A 17 -16.05 -4.05 -7.32
C CYS A 17 -15.11 -4.70 -8.34
N ILE A 18 -14.06 -4.01 -8.78
CA ILE A 18 -13.02 -4.58 -9.66
C ILE A 18 -12.25 -5.70 -8.94
N LEU A 19 -11.90 -5.46 -7.68
CA LEU A 19 -11.20 -6.43 -6.84
C LEU A 19 -12.04 -7.71 -6.60
N TRP A 20 -13.35 -7.55 -6.43
CA TRP A 20 -14.30 -8.67 -6.31
C TRP A 20 -14.47 -9.43 -7.64
N ARG A 21 -14.43 -8.73 -8.78
CA ARG A 21 -14.41 -9.37 -10.11
C ARG A 21 -13.14 -10.19 -10.36
N LEU A 22 -12.02 -9.79 -9.74
CA LEU A 22 -10.76 -10.54 -9.74
C LEU A 22 -10.76 -11.73 -8.75
N GLY A 23 -11.89 -12.05 -8.12
CA GLY A 23 -12.05 -13.18 -7.20
C GLY A 23 -11.62 -12.90 -5.76
N ILE A 24 -11.11 -11.69 -5.47
CA ILE A 24 -10.60 -11.32 -4.15
C ILE A 24 -11.75 -10.72 -3.33
N ARG A 25 -12.35 -11.50 -2.44
CA ARG A 25 -13.45 -11.05 -1.56
C ARG A 25 -12.93 -10.29 -0.33
N LEU A 26 -12.33 -9.12 -0.55
CA LEU A 26 -11.92 -8.23 0.54
C LEU A 26 -13.12 -7.42 1.05
N PRO A 27 -13.40 -7.43 2.38
CA PRO A 27 -14.36 -6.50 2.97
C PRO A 27 -13.82 -5.07 2.84
N PRO A 28 -14.69 -4.04 2.83
CA PRO A 28 -14.26 -2.66 2.64
C PRO A 28 -13.29 -2.26 3.77
N LEU A 29 -12.28 -1.45 3.46
CA LEU A 29 -11.18 -1.08 4.36
C LEU A 29 -11.59 -0.76 5.82
N PRO A 30 -12.67 0.00 6.10
CA PRO A 30 -13.11 0.32 7.46
C PRO A 30 -13.63 -0.89 8.26
N PHE A 31 -13.87 -2.03 7.62
CA PHE A 31 -14.39 -3.25 8.23
C PHE A 31 -13.33 -4.34 8.41
N MET A 32 -12.09 -4.11 7.98
CA MET A 32 -11.00 -5.06 8.23
C MET A 32 -10.49 -4.93 9.67
N PRO A 33 -10.14 -6.04 10.35
CA PRO A 33 -9.42 -5.99 11.61
C PRO A 33 -8.10 -5.23 11.44
N PHE A 34 -7.71 -4.50 12.48
CA PHE A 34 -6.54 -3.62 12.50
C PHE A 34 -5.30 -4.25 11.86
N TRP A 35 -4.96 -5.49 12.22
CA TRP A 35 -3.80 -6.19 11.68
C TRP A 35 -3.82 -6.39 10.16
N GLN A 36 -4.98 -6.67 9.57
CA GLN A 36 -5.09 -6.82 8.11
C GLN A 36 -4.85 -5.48 7.41
N VAL A 37 -5.41 -4.40 7.94
CA VAL A 37 -5.16 -3.05 7.41
C VAL A 37 -3.68 -2.71 7.53
N THR A 38 -3.09 -2.90 8.71
CA THR A 38 -1.67 -2.58 8.97
C THR A 38 -0.73 -3.36 8.06
N VAL A 39 -0.94 -4.66 7.86
CA VAL A 39 -0.08 -5.47 6.97
C VAL A 39 -0.26 -5.06 5.50
N LEU A 40 -1.51 -4.85 5.06
CA LEU A 40 -1.79 -4.49 3.67
C LEU A 40 -1.29 -3.09 3.32
N THR A 41 -1.74 -2.07 4.05
CA THR A 41 -1.40 -0.68 3.73
C THR A 41 0.03 -0.35 4.15
N GLY A 42 0.45 -0.80 5.33
CA GLY A 42 1.81 -0.61 5.83
C GLY A 42 2.85 -1.38 5.01
N GLY A 43 2.54 -2.61 4.59
CA GLY A 43 3.42 -3.40 3.72
C GLY A 43 3.58 -2.77 2.34
N LEU A 44 2.46 -2.41 1.69
CA LEU A 44 2.49 -1.74 0.39
C LEU A 44 3.24 -0.41 0.45
N TRP A 45 2.96 0.42 1.46
CA TRP A 45 3.65 1.69 1.66
C TRP A 45 5.13 1.51 1.97
N GLY A 46 5.47 0.64 2.92
CA GLY A 46 6.85 0.38 3.32
C GLY A 46 7.72 -0.13 2.16
N ILE A 47 7.21 -1.09 1.37
CA ILE A 47 7.93 -1.62 0.20
C ILE A 47 8.08 -0.54 -0.87
N SER A 48 6.99 0.14 -1.24
CA SER A 48 7.03 1.18 -2.28
C SER A 48 7.96 2.33 -1.92
N TRP A 49 7.87 2.85 -0.69
CA TRP A 49 8.74 3.90 -0.19
C TRP A 49 10.20 3.44 -0.07
N GLY A 50 10.42 2.23 0.46
CA GLY A 50 11.76 1.64 0.55
C GLY A 50 12.43 1.50 -0.81
N CYS A 51 11.71 1.00 -1.82
CA CYS A 51 12.18 0.91 -3.19
C CYS A 51 12.47 2.29 -3.80
N ALA A 52 11.58 3.27 -3.58
CA ALA A 52 11.77 4.64 -4.07
C ALA A 52 13.03 5.27 -3.48
N MET A 53 13.22 5.16 -2.16
CA MET A 53 14.43 5.67 -1.50
C MET A 53 15.69 4.96 -1.98
N TRP A 54 15.67 3.63 -2.05
CA TRP A 54 16.81 2.86 -2.58
C TRP A 54 17.20 3.32 -3.98
N PHE A 55 16.21 3.51 -4.86
CA PHE A 55 16.45 3.98 -6.23
C PHE A 55 17.01 5.40 -6.27
N ILE A 56 16.46 6.33 -5.48
CA ILE A 56 16.96 7.71 -5.39
C ILE A 56 18.41 7.74 -4.89
N TYR A 57 18.74 6.97 -3.85
CA TYR A 57 20.10 6.88 -3.33
C TYR A 57 21.07 6.27 -4.35
N TRP A 58 20.64 5.20 -5.02
CA TRP A 58 21.42 4.57 -6.09
C TRP A 58 21.70 5.55 -7.23
N TRP A 59 20.66 6.24 -7.71
CA TRP A 59 20.76 7.24 -8.79
C TRP A 59 21.69 8.38 -8.39
N ARG A 60 21.49 8.96 -7.21
CA ARG A 60 22.31 10.07 -6.69
C ARG A 60 23.77 9.65 -6.54
N ARG A 61 24.04 8.42 -6.07
CA ARG A 61 25.40 7.88 -6.02
C ARG A 61 26.03 7.81 -7.42
N LYS A 62 25.28 7.34 -8.42
CA LYS A 62 25.75 7.22 -9.81
C LYS A 62 26.03 8.58 -10.44
N VAL A 63 25.13 9.55 -10.30
CA VAL A 63 25.27 10.88 -10.92
C VAL A 63 26.39 11.70 -10.25
N ASN A 64 26.47 11.67 -8.92
CA ASN A 64 27.42 12.48 -8.17
C ASN A 64 28.76 11.76 -7.88
N ARG A 65 28.94 10.53 -8.40
CA ARG A 65 30.13 9.68 -8.16
C ARG A 65 30.54 9.64 -6.67
N LEU A 66 29.54 9.54 -5.79
CA LEU A 66 29.77 9.61 -4.34
C LEU A 66 30.58 8.40 -3.88
N PRO A 67 31.59 8.62 -3.01
CA PRO A 67 32.36 7.52 -2.44
C PRO A 67 31.46 6.62 -1.58
N PRO A 68 31.79 5.31 -1.49
CA PRO A 68 31.28 4.40 -0.47
C PRO A 68 31.38 4.98 0.95
N TRP A 69 30.54 4.45 1.85
CA TRP A 69 30.56 4.84 3.26
C TRP A 69 31.82 4.39 4.01
N ASP A 70 32.59 3.45 3.44
CA ASP A 70 33.85 2.98 4.03
C ASP A 70 35.02 3.93 3.76
N ASP A 71 34.80 4.95 2.91
CA ASP A 71 35.80 5.93 2.47
C ASP A 71 35.62 7.33 3.11
N VAL A 72 34.77 7.47 4.15
CA VAL A 72 34.52 8.73 4.89
C VAL A 72 35.07 8.73 6.31
#